data_AF-A0A814JXU2-F1
#
_entry.id   AF-A0A814JXU2-F1
#
_cell.length_a   1.000
_cell.length_b   1.000
_cell.length_c   1.000
_cell.angle_alpha   90.00
_cell.angle_beta   90.00
_cell.angle_gamma   90.00
#
_symmetry.space_group_name_H-M   'P 1'
#
loop_
_entity.id
_entity.type
_entity.pdbx_description
1 polymer ?
#
loop_
_entity_poly.entity_id
_entity_poly.type
_entity_poly.pdbx_seq_one_letter_code
_entity_poly.pdbx_strand_id
1 'polypeptide(L)'
;LLGEINVDSAYYKQLTSSGKITSLASNFFFKKFKVNFGISSSVSETMVNDFESKSQYETFWTQGGRYTTNGGITDWENSILNNIDLAIVEVDGHSIDEVFAQEYFNDISTDILNIIKIHFNNIVDDFYSRNKIVGCMSPYYLSYDNNANFHSPDMCNNNPKENEYYFGGSILIEKPLHDGSEKLFKPNIITQTKYCPLSFKNFSIVVGDRKDFSNRYYKTELIFCASTLPPTKLVYFGGGFSADINNFVTNNRYCSKNFKQLYLEKSDNYICESDIETQDTIRLSVPFGGLIFKNNFVGLNQTTTQRCPSNLERYPIFITQDKYTVYVCSKLKNDQYEVVLLKEPPFIDLLPIFIEYKTTSIPIKHTTTTIPIKQTTTIPIKYTKSIPSNNTNKLTNLFLTKIILNVLIIFVFFN
;
A
#
# COMPACT_ATOMS: atom_id res chain seq x y z
N LEU A 1 11.61 10.52 -28.81
CA LEU A 1 12.15 9.17 -29.08
C LEU A 1 13.20 8.88 -28.03
N LEU A 2 13.09 7.75 -27.35
CA LEU A 2 13.95 7.35 -26.23
C LEU A 2 14.45 5.92 -26.46
N GLY A 3 15.64 5.61 -25.97
CA GLY A 3 16.25 4.29 -26.05
C GLY A 3 16.90 3.90 -24.74
N GLU A 4 16.60 2.70 -24.26
CA GLU A 4 17.24 2.07 -23.12
C GLU A 4 18.04 0.85 -23.61
N ILE A 5 19.30 0.79 -23.20
CA ILE A 5 20.23 -0.26 -23.60
C ILE A 5 20.85 -0.82 -22.33
N ASN A 6 20.55 -2.07 -22.04
CA ASN A 6 21.10 -2.77 -20.89
C ASN A 6 22.38 -3.49 -21.30
N VAL A 7 23.45 -3.26 -20.55
CA VAL A 7 24.76 -3.89 -20.75
C VAL A 7 25.25 -4.49 -19.43
N ASP A 8 26.12 -5.48 -19.52
CA ASP A 8 26.74 -6.09 -18.34
C ASP A 8 27.43 -5.04 -17.44
N SER A 9 27.31 -5.20 -16.12
CA SER A 9 27.81 -4.19 -15.16
C SER A 9 29.33 -4.02 -15.21
N ALA A 10 30.08 -5.09 -15.44
CA ALA A 10 31.53 -5.00 -15.55
C ALA A 10 31.93 -4.27 -16.84
N TYR A 11 31.22 -4.54 -17.94
CA TYR A 11 31.41 -3.83 -19.20
C TYR A 11 31.05 -2.34 -19.10
N TYR A 12 29.93 -2.02 -18.44
CA TYR A 12 29.55 -0.63 -18.16
C TYR A 12 30.63 0.14 -17.39
N LYS A 13 31.20 -0.48 -16.34
CA LYS A 13 32.29 0.13 -15.54
C LYS A 13 33.53 0.39 -16.38
N GLN A 14 33.91 -0.54 -17.25
CA GLN A 14 35.03 -0.38 -18.18
C GLN A 14 34.80 0.82 -19.12
N LEU A 15 33.61 0.91 -19.73
CA LEU A 15 33.29 1.97 -20.68
C LEU A 15 33.20 3.35 -20.00
N THR A 16 32.60 3.41 -18.81
CA THR A 16 32.50 4.64 -18.01
C THR A 16 33.89 5.15 -17.61
N SER A 17 34.77 4.26 -17.18
CA SER A 17 36.16 4.62 -16.83
C SER A 17 36.95 5.18 -18.01
N SER A 18 36.58 4.79 -19.24
CA SER A 18 37.18 5.31 -20.47
C SER A 18 36.51 6.58 -21.01
N GLY A 19 35.41 7.04 -20.41
CA GLY A 19 34.61 8.18 -20.89
C GLY A 19 33.90 7.94 -22.23
N LYS A 20 33.78 6.68 -22.68
CA LYS A 20 33.25 6.34 -24.01
C LYS A 20 31.79 5.93 -24.03
N ILE A 21 31.19 5.63 -22.87
CA ILE A 21 29.86 5.05 -22.77
C ILE A 21 28.79 5.89 -23.47
N THR A 22 28.78 7.21 -23.24
CA THR A 22 27.80 8.12 -23.85
C THR A 22 27.96 8.17 -25.36
N SER A 23 29.19 8.32 -25.87
CA SER A 23 29.46 8.34 -27.31
C SER A 23 29.08 7.02 -27.99
N LEU A 24 29.35 5.88 -27.35
CA LEU A 24 28.96 4.56 -27.88
C LEU A 24 27.44 4.41 -27.91
N ALA A 25 26.75 4.71 -26.80
CA ALA A 25 25.30 4.63 -26.73
C ALA A 25 24.63 5.56 -27.77
N SER A 26 25.13 6.78 -27.96
CA SER A 26 24.63 7.71 -28.97
C SER A 26 24.88 7.21 -30.39
N ASN A 27 26.09 6.74 -30.72
CA ASN A 27 26.37 6.20 -32.06
C ASN A 27 25.54 4.94 -32.34
N PHE A 28 25.38 4.09 -31.35
CA PHE A 28 24.52 2.91 -31.43
C PHE A 28 23.05 3.30 -31.68
N PHE A 29 22.52 4.26 -30.92
CA PHE A 29 21.18 4.81 -31.14
C PHE A 29 21.04 5.35 -32.58
N PHE A 30 21.95 6.20 -33.03
CA PHE A 30 21.88 6.77 -34.38
C PHE A 30 22.02 5.72 -35.49
N LYS A 31 22.84 4.69 -35.28
CA LYS A 31 22.93 3.53 -36.18
C LYS A 31 21.58 2.82 -36.29
N LYS A 32 20.88 2.57 -35.18
CA LYS A 32 19.54 1.95 -35.19
C LYS A 32 18.50 2.80 -35.93
N PHE A 33 18.58 4.13 -35.81
CA PHE A 33 17.65 5.07 -36.46
C PHE A 33 18.13 5.61 -37.83
N LYS A 34 19.16 4.99 -38.41
CA LYS A 34 19.73 5.33 -39.73
C LYS A 34 20.08 6.81 -39.88
N VAL A 35 20.56 7.44 -38.81
CA VAL A 35 20.91 8.86 -38.84
C VAL A 35 22.34 9.01 -39.35
N ASN A 36 22.48 9.57 -40.55
CA ASN A 36 23.77 9.88 -41.15
C ASN A 36 24.31 11.20 -40.60
N PHE A 37 25.02 11.15 -39.48
CA PHE A 37 25.80 12.29 -39.02
C PHE A 37 27.17 12.28 -39.68
N GLY A 38 27.53 13.35 -40.39
CA GLY A 38 28.90 13.59 -40.87
C GLY A 38 29.90 13.94 -39.75
N ILE A 39 29.60 13.53 -38.51
CA ILE A 39 30.39 13.86 -37.33
C ILE A 39 31.48 12.80 -37.18
N SER A 40 32.74 13.23 -37.17
CA SER A 40 33.84 12.37 -36.75
C SER A 40 33.64 11.98 -35.29
N SER A 41 33.21 10.75 -35.02
CA SER A 41 33.05 10.26 -33.65
C SER A 41 34.39 9.77 -33.12
N SER A 42 34.62 9.91 -31.81
CA SER A 42 35.80 9.39 -31.12
C SER A 42 35.77 7.87 -30.92
N VAL A 43 34.76 7.18 -31.47
CA VAL A 43 34.51 5.76 -31.29
C VAL A 43 34.42 5.08 -32.65
N SER A 44 35.19 4.00 -32.84
CA SER A 44 35.18 3.29 -34.11
C SER A 44 33.90 2.46 -34.26
N GLU A 45 33.52 2.17 -35.51
CA GLU A 45 32.41 1.27 -35.83
C GLU A 45 32.58 -0.11 -35.16
N THR A 46 33.82 -0.58 -35.05
CA THR A 46 34.14 -1.81 -34.32
C THR A 46 33.77 -1.75 -32.83
N MET A 47 33.92 -0.60 -32.17
CA MET A 47 33.49 -0.44 -30.78
C MET A 47 31.98 -0.37 -30.65
N VAL A 48 31.28 0.23 -31.62
CA VAL A 48 29.80 0.26 -31.65
C VAL A 48 29.26 -1.16 -31.84
N ASN A 49 29.88 -1.96 -32.71
CA ASN A 49 29.50 -3.36 -32.91
C ASN A 49 29.82 -4.24 -31.70
N ASP A 50 30.93 -3.99 -31.00
CA ASP A 50 31.22 -4.66 -29.72
C ASP A 50 30.17 -4.31 -28.66
N PHE A 51 29.81 -3.03 -28.56
CA PHE A 51 28.76 -2.55 -27.65
C PHE A 51 27.40 -3.20 -27.95
N GLU A 52 27.01 -3.27 -29.22
CA GLU A 52 25.81 -4.00 -29.69
C GLU A 52 25.85 -5.48 -29.33
N SER A 53 27.00 -6.16 -29.51
CA SER A 53 27.11 -7.58 -29.18
C SER A 53 27.06 -7.89 -27.67
N LYS A 54 27.30 -6.88 -26.84
CA LYS A 54 27.29 -6.96 -25.37
C LYS A 54 26.03 -6.33 -24.76
N SER A 55 25.11 -5.83 -25.57
CA SER A 55 23.78 -5.45 -25.10
C SER A 55 23.02 -6.74 -24.74
N GLN A 56 22.39 -6.74 -23.57
CA GLN A 56 21.55 -7.86 -23.12
C GLN A 56 20.10 -7.65 -23.57
N TYR A 57 19.64 -6.40 -23.52
CA TYR A 57 18.31 -6.00 -23.94
C TYR A 57 18.30 -4.56 -24.43
N GLU A 58 17.46 -4.30 -25.41
CA GLU A 58 17.31 -3.00 -26.07
C GLU A 58 15.82 -2.67 -26.15
N THR A 59 15.43 -1.51 -25.62
CA THR A 59 14.07 -1.00 -25.77
C THR A 59 14.12 0.37 -26.39
N PHE A 60 13.28 0.60 -27.39
CA PHE A 60 13.08 1.91 -27.97
C PHE A 60 11.60 2.26 -27.91
N TRP A 61 11.29 3.45 -27.45
CA TRP A 61 9.92 3.94 -27.38
C TRP A 61 9.82 5.38 -27.86
N THR A 62 8.66 5.75 -28.39
CA THR A 62 8.33 7.12 -28.73
C THR A 62 7.32 7.66 -27.73
N GLN A 63 7.56 8.88 -27.26
CA GLN A 63 6.54 9.70 -26.62
C GLN A 63 6.15 10.75 -27.66
N GLY A 64 5.01 10.54 -28.31
CA GLY A 64 4.61 11.29 -29.49
C GLY A 64 5.39 10.95 -30.76
N GLY A 65 4.82 11.33 -31.90
CA GLY A 65 5.29 10.95 -33.23
C GLY A 65 5.11 9.46 -33.55
N ARG A 66 4.94 9.14 -34.83
CA ARG A 66 4.96 7.77 -35.34
C ARG A 66 6.39 7.38 -35.66
N TYR A 67 6.84 6.30 -35.04
CA TYR A 67 8.00 5.58 -35.53
C TYR A 67 7.55 4.41 -36.40
N THR A 68 8.18 4.27 -37.57
CA THR A 68 8.04 3.07 -38.39
C THR A 68 9.38 2.36 -38.41
N THR A 69 9.37 1.03 -38.34
CA THR A 69 10.59 0.20 -38.33
C THR A 69 11.49 0.41 -39.56
N ASN A 70 10.92 0.97 -40.64
CA ASN A 70 11.64 1.29 -41.87
C ASN A 70 12.04 2.77 -41.97
N GLY A 71 11.42 3.64 -41.19
CA GLY A 71 11.63 5.09 -41.24
C GLY A 71 12.81 5.56 -40.40
N GLY A 72 13.40 6.68 -40.82
CA GLY A 72 14.50 7.33 -40.09
C GLY A 72 13.99 8.35 -39.07
N ILE A 73 14.93 9.03 -38.41
CA ILE A 73 14.59 10.14 -37.48
C ILE A 73 13.76 11.23 -38.16
N THR A 74 14.01 11.51 -39.44
CA THR A 74 13.25 12.49 -40.23
C THR A 74 11.79 12.11 -40.41
N ASP A 75 11.47 10.82 -40.56
CA ASP A 75 10.08 10.38 -40.66
C ASP A 75 9.35 10.57 -39.32
N TRP A 76 10.06 10.30 -38.22
CA TRP A 76 9.56 10.56 -36.87
C TRP A 76 9.36 12.08 -36.64
N GLU A 77 10.32 12.92 -36.99
CA GLU A 77 10.20 14.39 -36.90
C GLU A 77 9.01 14.92 -37.71
N ASN A 78 8.87 14.47 -38.97
CA ASN A 78 7.76 14.85 -39.83
C ASN A 78 6.40 14.44 -39.25
N SER A 79 6.33 13.31 -38.55
CA SER A 79 5.09 12.88 -37.90
C SER A 79 4.67 13.80 -36.74
N ILE A 80 5.64 14.40 -36.04
CA ILE A 80 5.40 15.38 -34.97
C ILE A 80 4.96 16.71 -35.57
N LEU A 81 5.69 17.21 -36.57
CA LEU A 81 5.42 18.51 -37.20
C LEU A 81 4.02 18.59 -37.83
N ASN A 82 3.48 17.45 -38.25
CA ASN A 82 2.13 17.36 -38.80
C ASN A 82 1.03 17.22 -37.74
N ASN A 83 1.34 17.43 -36.45
CA ASN A 83 0.41 17.40 -35.31
C ASN A 83 -0.40 16.11 -35.15
N ILE A 84 0.05 15.00 -35.75
CA ILE A 84 -0.73 13.74 -35.73
C ILE A 84 -0.60 13.05 -34.37
N ASP A 85 0.53 13.25 -33.68
CA ASP A 85 0.86 12.52 -32.46
C ASP A 85 1.68 13.39 -31.48
N LEU A 86 1.17 14.57 -31.09
CA LEU A 86 1.79 15.36 -30.02
C LEU A 86 1.56 14.68 -28.67
N ALA A 87 2.61 14.59 -27.85
CA ALA A 87 2.53 14.08 -26.49
C ALA A 87 3.10 15.10 -25.50
N ILE A 88 2.53 15.14 -24.31
CA ILE A 88 3.08 15.90 -23.19
C ILE A 88 4.30 15.13 -22.69
N VAL A 89 5.49 15.72 -22.83
CA VAL A 89 6.77 15.11 -22.43
C VAL A 89 7.25 15.60 -21.06
N GLU A 90 6.72 16.73 -20.61
CA GLU A 90 7.06 17.35 -19.34
C GLU A 90 5.81 18.05 -18.80
N VAL A 91 5.53 17.83 -17.52
CA VAL A 91 4.46 18.49 -16.77
C VAL A 91 5.11 19.12 -15.55
N ASP A 92 4.91 20.43 -15.39
CA ASP A 92 5.14 21.12 -14.14
C ASP A 92 3.78 21.38 -13.47
N GLY A 93 3.75 21.36 -12.14
CA GLY A 93 2.50 21.36 -11.41
C GLY A 93 2.63 21.83 -9.98
N HIS A 94 1.51 22.34 -9.48
CA HIS A 94 1.31 22.73 -8.09
C HIS A 94 0.67 21.59 -7.31
N SER A 95 0.83 21.62 -5.98
CA SER A 95 0.11 20.67 -5.14
C SER A 95 -1.40 20.93 -5.23
N ILE A 96 -2.20 19.85 -5.26
CA ILE A 96 -3.67 19.95 -5.40
C ILE A 96 -4.29 20.78 -4.28
N ASP A 97 -3.65 20.87 -3.11
CA ASP A 97 -4.14 21.63 -1.98
C ASP A 97 -4.14 23.15 -2.21
N GLU A 98 -3.44 23.64 -3.23
CA GLU A 98 -3.51 25.02 -3.70
C GLU A 98 -4.85 25.36 -4.34
N VAL A 99 -5.60 24.37 -4.84
CA VAL A 99 -6.94 24.57 -5.37
C VAL A 99 -7.90 25.04 -4.28
N PHE A 100 -7.65 24.72 -3.01
CA PHE A 100 -8.46 25.18 -1.86
C PHE A 100 -8.16 26.64 -1.46
N ALA A 101 -7.89 27.51 -2.42
CA ALA A 101 -7.76 28.95 -2.20
C ALA A 101 -9.13 29.64 -2.22
N GLN A 102 -9.24 30.75 -1.48
CA GLN A 102 -10.48 31.53 -1.38
C GLN A 102 -10.99 32.00 -2.75
N GLU A 103 -10.08 32.29 -3.67
CA GLU A 103 -10.33 32.77 -5.03
C GLU A 103 -11.18 31.79 -5.88
N TYR A 104 -11.08 30.49 -5.59
CA TYR A 104 -11.84 29.44 -6.27
C TYR A 104 -13.15 29.07 -5.55
N PHE A 105 -13.34 29.54 -4.30
CA PHE A 105 -14.46 29.14 -3.43
C PHE A 105 -15.06 30.34 -2.68
N ASN A 106 -15.59 31.30 -3.44
CA ASN A 106 -16.11 32.57 -2.91
C ASN A 106 -17.24 32.43 -1.89
N ASP A 107 -18.02 31.35 -1.95
CA ASP A 107 -19.17 31.10 -1.06
C ASP A 107 -18.79 30.31 0.22
N ILE A 108 -17.53 29.89 0.36
CA ILE A 108 -17.05 29.12 1.51
C ILE A 108 -16.15 30.02 2.36
N SER A 109 -16.39 30.08 3.67
CA SER A 109 -15.51 30.83 4.59
C SER A 109 -14.09 30.26 4.60
N THR A 110 -13.09 31.13 4.73
CA THR A 110 -11.67 30.76 4.81
C THR A 110 -11.38 29.70 5.87
N ASP A 111 -12.07 29.75 7.02
CA ASP A 111 -11.90 28.75 8.08
C ASP A 111 -12.29 27.34 7.64
N ILE A 112 -13.37 27.19 6.87
CA ILE A 112 -13.81 25.90 6.34
C ILE A 112 -12.83 25.40 5.28
N LEU A 113 -12.35 26.29 4.40
CA LEU A 113 -11.33 25.95 3.40
C LEU A 113 -10.02 25.48 4.06
N ASN A 114 -9.59 26.14 5.14
CA ASN A 114 -8.42 25.71 5.91
C ASN A 114 -8.60 24.32 6.52
N ILE A 115 -9.80 24.02 7.05
CA ILE A 115 -10.12 22.68 7.57
C ILE A 115 -10.07 21.63 6.44
N ILE A 116 -10.65 21.94 5.28
CA ILE A 116 -10.61 21.07 4.09
C ILE A 116 -9.17 20.81 3.67
N LYS A 117 -8.37 21.87 3.56
CA LYS A 117 -6.97 21.82 3.17
C LYS A 117 -6.15 20.93 4.09
N ILE A 118 -6.29 21.09 5.41
CA ILE A 118 -5.62 20.23 6.40
C ILE A 118 -6.03 18.77 6.21
N HIS A 119 -7.32 18.48 6.04
CA HIS A 119 -7.79 17.11 5.83
C HIS A 119 -7.27 16.51 4.52
N PHE A 120 -7.26 17.29 3.44
CA PHE A 120 -6.72 16.87 2.16
C PHE A 120 -5.23 16.56 2.24
N ASN A 121 -4.43 17.45 2.86
CA ASN A 121 -2.99 17.24 3.04
C ASN A 121 -2.71 15.98 3.87
N ASN A 122 -3.48 15.75 4.93
CA ASN A 122 -3.35 14.51 5.70
C ASN A 122 -3.65 13.25 4.85
N ILE A 123 -4.57 13.31 3.89
CA ILE A 123 -4.88 12.20 2.99
C ILE A 123 -3.74 11.97 2.00
N VAL A 124 -3.19 13.04 1.43
CA VAL A 124 -2.03 12.97 0.52
C VAL A 124 -0.81 12.42 1.26
N ASP A 125 -0.52 12.91 2.46
CA ASP A 125 0.56 12.41 3.31
C ASP A 125 0.35 10.93 3.66
N ASP A 126 -0.88 10.53 3.99
CA ASP A 126 -1.21 9.13 4.27
C ASP A 126 -0.98 8.25 3.03
N PHE A 127 -1.38 8.71 1.84
CA PHE A 127 -1.11 8.03 0.56
C PHE A 127 0.37 7.77 0.34
N TYR A 128 1.22 8.80 0.44
CA TYR A 128 2.65 8.63 0.27
C TYR A 128 3.26 7.76 1.37
N SER A 129 2.82 7.91 2.63
CA SER A 129 3.34 7.13 3.75
C SER A 129 3.04 5.62 3.64
N ARG A 130 1.88 5.26 3.06
CA ARG A 130 1.44 3.87 2.84
C ARG A 130 2.11 3.19 1.65
N ASN A 131 2.54 3.99 0.68
CA ASN A 131 3.25 3.56 -0.52
C ASN A 131 4.78 3.66 -0.37
N LYS A 132 5.28 4.24 0.73
CA LYS A 132 6.70 4.31 1.04
C LYS A 132 7.20 2.95 1.55
N ILE A 133 8.10 2.33 0.78
CA ILE A 133 8.79 1.09 1.14
C ILE A 133 10.27 1.43 1.32
N VAL A 134 10.67 1.57 2.59
CA VAL A 134 12.05 1.90 2.96
C VAL A 134 12.91 0.65 2.84
N GLY A 135 14.10 0.69 2.24
CA GLY A 135 14.96 -0.49 2.18
C GLY A 135 16.32 -0.23 1.55
N CYS A 136 17.13 -1.29 1.45
CA CYS A 136 18.42 -1.18 0.77
C CYS A 136 18.21 -1.29 -0.74
N MET A 137 18.25 -0.16 -1.45
CA MET A 137 18.14 -0.13 -2.92
C MET A 137 19.47 -0.40 -3.64
N SER A 138 20.56 -0.74 -2.92
CA SER A 138 21.87 -0.99 -3.54
C SER A 138 22.05 -2.48 -3.83
N PRO A 139 22.12 -2.91 -5.10
CA PRO A 139 22.21 -4.32 -5.48
C PRO A 139 23.54 -4.98 -5.06
N TYR A 140 24.51 -4.19 -4.60
CA TYR A 140 25.81 -4.68 -4.13
C TYR A 140 25.78 -5.25 -2.71
N TYR A 141 24.68 -5.10 -1.97
CA TYR A 141 24.54 -5.62 -0.61
C TYR A 141 23.67 -6.87 -0.58
N LEU A 142 24.04 -7.84 0.28
CA LEU A 142 23.24 -9.06 0.50
C LEU A 142 21.84 -8.77 1.04
N SER A 143 21.64 -7.60 1.65
CA SER A 143 20.36 -7.14 2.16
C SER A 143 19.59 -6.25 1.16
N TYR A 144 19.91 -6.30 -0.13
CA TYR A 144 19.17 -5.60 -1.18
C TYR A 144 17.67 -5.94 -1.10
N ASP A 145 16.82 -4.93 -1.16
CA ASP A 145 15.37 -5.04 -1.11
C ASP A 145 14.82 -4.52 -2.44
N ASN A 146 14.45 -5.44 -3.33
CA ASN A 146 13.98 -5.10 -4.68
C ASN A 146 12.64 -4.35 -4.68
N ASN A 147 11.91 -4.37 -3.57
CA ASN A 147 10.64 -3.65 -3.42
C ASN A 147 10.84 -2.27 -2.79
N ALA A 148 12.05 -1.91 -2.35
CA ALA A 148 12.31 -0.62 -1.75
C ALA A 148 12.25 0.50 -2.79
N ASN A 149 11.41 1.50 -2.54
CA ASN A 149 11.36 2.74 -3.32
C ASN A 149 11.94 3.94 -2.57
N PHE A 150 12.43 3.72 -1.34
CA PHE A 150 13.09 4.73 -0.54
C PHE A 150 14.38 4.17 0.07
N HIS A 151 15.54 4.69 -0.39
CA HIS A 151 16.83 4.18 0.02
C HIS A 151 17.13 4.48 1.48
N SER A 152 17.57 3.46 2.23
CA SER A 152 18.11 3.61 3.58
C SER A 152 19.50 2.98 3.66
N PRO A 153 20.58 3.78 3.74
CA PRO A 153 21.95 3.28 3.82
C PRO A 153 22.18 2.38 5.04
N ASP A 154 21.56 2.70 6.17
CA ASP A 154 21.63 1.89 7.40
C ASP A 154 21.02 0.50 7.22
N MET A 155 20.18 0.32 6.20
CA MET A 155 19.59 -0.97 5.83
C MET A 155 20.49 -1.81 4.92
N CYS A 156 21.59 -1.28 4.40
CA CYS A 156 22.50 -1.99 3.51
C CYS A 156 23.64 -2.66 4.30
N ASN A 157 23.68 -4.00 4.35
CA ASN A 157 24.70 -4.75 5.07
C ASN A 157 25.19 -5.98 4.28
N ASN A 158 26.51 -6.17 4.25
CA ASN A 158 27.20 -7.30 3.59
C ASN A 158 27.43 -8.51 4.50
N ASN A 159 27.32 -8.34 5.83
CA ASN A 159 27.42 -9.43 6.81
C ASN A 159 26.14 -9.51 7.64
N PRO A 160 25.01 -9.82 6.99
CA PRO A 160 23.78 -10.09 7.70
C PRO A 160 23.98 -11.31 8.60
N LYS A 161 23.94 -11.13 9.92
CA LYS A 161 23.92 -12.25 10.85
C LYS A 161 22.68 -13.08 10.52
N GLU A 162 22.86 -14.34 10.15
CA GLU A 162 21.80 -15.34 10.14
C GLU A 162 21.33 -15.52 11.57
N ASN A 163 20.44 -14.63 12.01
CA ASN A 163 19.75 -14.84 13.24
C ASN A 163 18.70 -15.91 12.93
N GLU A 164 18.90 -17.12 13.43
CA GLU A 164 17.91 -18.19 13.43
C GLU A 164 16.72 -17.72 14.29
N TYR A 165 15.77 -17.04 13.65
CA TYR A 165 14.52 -16.69 14.29
C TYR A 165 13.56 -17.88 14.17
N TYR A 166 13.13 -18.38 15.31
CA TYR A 166 12.14 -19.43 15.39
C TYR A 166 10.76 -18.84 15.60
N PHE A 167 9.80 -19.29 14.79
CA PHE A 167 8.40 -18.98 14.95
C PHE A 167 7.78 -19.93 15.98
N GLY A 168 7.09 -19.36 16.97
CA GLY A 168 6.43 -20.11 18.04
C GLY A 168 4.93 -20.23 17.88
N GLY A 169 4.38 -19.83 16.73
CA GLY A 169 2.95 -19.76 16.47
C GLY A 169 2.30 -18.42 16.80
N SER A 170 1.06 -18.29 16.38
CA SER A 170 0.23 -17.10 16.59
C SER A 170 -0.86 -17.34 17.64
N ILE A 171 -1.34 -16.26 18.26
CA ILE A 171 -2.46 -16.21 19.19
C ILE A 171 -3.35 -15.05 18.76
N LEU A 172 -4.66 -15.23 18.75
CA LEU A 172 -5.61 -14.18 18.45
C LEU A 172 -6.49 -13.89 19.66
N ILE A 173 -6.53 -12.62 20.05
CA ILE A 173 -7.27 -12.16 21.22
C ILE A 173 -8.22 -11.03 20.82
N GLU A 174 -9.41 -11.03 21.41
CA GLU A 174 -10.36 -9.91 21.34
C GLU A 174 -10.44 -9.20 22.71
N LYS A 175 -10.11 -7.91 22.72
CA LYS A 175 -10.20 -7.05 23.90
C LYS A 175 -11.39 -6.08 23.77
N PRO A 176 -12.39 -6.12 24.64
CA PRO A 176 -13.51 -5.20 24.54
C PRO A 176 -13.05 -3.74 24.80
N LEU A 177 -13.60 -2.77 24.06
CA LEU A 177 -13.29 -1.35 24.25
C LEU A 177 -13.86 -0.76 25.54
N HIS A 178 -14.91 -1.39 26.07
CA HIS A 178 -15.60 -1.03 27.31
C HIS A 178 -15.75 -2.27 28.19
N ASP A 179 -15.86 -2.09 29.51
CA ASP A 179 -15.88 -3.14 30.54
C ASP A 179 -16.22 -4.56 30.05
N GLY A 180 -15.25 -5.46 30.19
CA GLY A 180 -15.40 -6.86 29.83
C GLY A 180 -14.09 -7.63 29.93
N SER A 181 -14.18 -8.95 30.01
CA SER A 181 -13.01 -9.82 29.98
C SER A 181 -12.50 -10.02 28.55
N GLU A 182 -11.18 -10.10 28.44
CA GLU A 182 -10.47 -10.53 27.24
C GLU A 182 -10.98 -11.91 26.79
N LYS A 183 -11.27 -12.05 25.49
CA LYS A 183 -11.69 -13.31 24.88
C LYS A 183 -10.54 -13.88 24.06
N LEU A 184 -10.13 -15.11 24.38
CA LEU A 184 -9.19 -15.85 23.55
C LEU A 184 -9.94 -16.40 22.34
N PHE A 185 -9.68 -15.82 21.17
CA PHE A 185 -10.33 -16.26 19.93
C PHE A 185 -9.59 -17.45 19.31
N LYS A 186 -8.25 -17.39 19.29
CA LYS A 186 -7.40 -18.51 18.89
C LYS A 186 -6.24 -18.71 19.86
N PRO A 187 -6.09 -19.89 20.47
CA PRO A 187 -4.91 -20.23 21.25
C PRO A 187 -3.68 -20.50 20.36
N ASN A 188 -2.50 -20.40 20.96
CA ASN A 188 -1.25 -20.83 20.35
C ASN A 188 -1.32 -22.31 19.96
N ILE A 189 -0.85 -22.65 18.75
CA ILE A 189 -0.91 -24.01 18.22
C ILE A 189 -0.11 -25.05 19.04
N ILE A 190 0.95 -24.65 19.73
CA ILE A 190 1.75 -25.54 20.58
C ILE A 190 1.13 -25.60 21.98
N THR A 191 0.98 -24.45 22.65
CA THR A 191 0.60 -24.44 24.07
C THR A 191 -0.89 -24.67 24.30
N GLN A 192 -1.72 -24.47 23.27
CA GLN A 192 -3.19 -24.45 23.38
C GLN A 192 -3.70 -23.41 24.40
N THR A 193 -2.90 -22.39 24.69
CA THR A 193 -3.24 -21.28 25.60
C THR A 193 -3.03 -19.91 24.94
N LYS A 194 -3.26 -18.83 25.69
CA LYS A 194 -2.93 -17.46 25.29
C LYS A 194 -1.45 -17.08 25.48
N TYR A 195 -0.60 -18.04 25.80
CA TYR A 195 0.82 -17.80 26.10
C TYR A 195 1.71 -18.46 25.05
N CYS A 196 2.84 -17.80 24.78
CA CYS A 196 3.89 -18.36 23.95
C CYS A 196 4.56 -19.58 24.60
N PRO A 197 5.17 -20.48 23.81
CA PRO A 197 5.96 -21.57 24.36
C PRO A 197 7.11 -21.06 25.23
N LEU A 198 7.61 -21.90 26.13
CA LEU A 198 8.78 -21.56 26.96
C LEU A 198 9.95 -21.14 26.05
N SER A 199 10.73 -20.13 26.46
CA SER A 199 11.82 -19.45 25.71
C SER A 199 11.39 -18.47 24.61
N PHE A 200 10.12 -18.44 24.21
CA PHE A 200 9.63 -17.47 23.23
C PHE A 200 9.19 -16.17 23.91
N LYS A 201 9.48 -15.05 23.25
CA LYS A 201 8.91 -13.74 23.58
C LYS A 201 7.63 -13.53 22.77
N ASN A 202 6.66 -12.85 23.38
CA ASN A 202 5.45 -12.41 22.69
C ASN A 202 5.63 -11.02 22.09
N PHE A 203 4.96 -10.79 20.98
CA PHE A 203 4.91 -9.53 20.27
C PHE A 203 3.51 -9.36 19.73
N SER A 204 2.99 -8.15 19.69
CA SER A 204 1.60 -7.94 19.30
C SER A 204 1.39 -6.76 18.37
N ILE A 205 0.37 -6.89 17.52
CA ILE A 205 -0.17 -5.82 16.68
C ILE A 205 -1.69 -5.84 16.78
N VAL A 206 -2.31 -4.65 16.73
CA VAL A 206 -3.77 -4.52 16.62
C VAL A 206 -4.13 -4.59 15.14
N VAL A 207 -4.89 -5.62 14.76
CA VAL A 207 -5.20 -5.92 13.35
C VAL A 207 -6.54 -5.34 12.89
N GLY A 208 -7.45 -5.04 13.81
CA GLY A 208 -8.74 -4.43 13.47
C GLY A 208 -9.68 -4.30 14.67
N ASP A 209 -10.84 -3.68 14.43
CA ASP A 209 -11.92 -3.51 15.39
C ASP A 209 -13.17 -4.30 14.96
N ARG A 210 -13.63 -5.21 15.82
CA ARG A 210 -14.83 -6.02 15.58
C ARG A 210 -16.02 -5.49 16.37
N LYS A 211 -17.20 -5.51 15.76
CA LYS A 211 -18.48 -5.36 16.47
C LYS A 211 -19.15 -6.72 16.67
N ASP A 212 -19.66 -6.97 17.88
CA ASP A 212 -20.60 -8.07 18.09
C ASP A 212 -22.05 -7.68 17.74
N PHE A 213 -22.96 -8.66 17.82
CA PHE A 213 -24.40 -8.45 17.57
C PHE A 213 -25.06 -7.46 18.54
N SER A 214 -24.42 -7.17 19.67
CA SER A 214 -24.87 -6.19 20.67
C SER A 214 -24.20 -4.84 20.49
N ASN A 215 -23.56 -4.59 19.34
CA ASN A 215 -22.85 -3.35 19.03
C ASN A 215 -21.69 -3.02 19.99
N ARG A 216 -21.18 -4.01 20.73
CA ARG A 216 -19.95 -3.83 21.52
C ARG A 216 -18.75 -3.95 20.59
N TYR A 217 -17.82 -3.03 20.78
CA TYR A 217 -16.58 -2.97 20.02
C TYR A 217 -15.48 -3.75 20.73
N TYR A 218 -14.72 -4.50 19.96
CA TYR A 218 -13.57 -5.27 20.39
C TYR A 218 -12.38 -4.92 19.51
N LYS A 219 -11.22 -4.73 20.11
CA LYS A 219 -9.94 -4.70 19.42
C LYS A 219 -9.44 -6.12 19.23
N THR A 220 -9.19 -6.49 17.99
CA THR A 220 -8.54 -7.76 17.66
C THR A 220 -7.03 -7.55 17.68
N GLU A 221 -6.36 -8.31 18.54
CA GLU A 221 -4.91 -8.28 18.70
C GLU A 221 -4.32 -9.61 18.23
N LEU A 222 -3.43 -9.54 17.24
CA LEU A 222 -2.60 -10.66 16.81
C LEU A 222 -1.32 -10.64 17.64
N ILE A 223 -1.11 -11.70 18.39
CA ILE A 223 0.12 -11.95 19.12
C ILE A 223 0.89 -13.04 18.38
N PHE A 224 2.18 -12.84 18.14
CA PHE A 224 3.05 -13.88 17.61
C PHE A 224 4.24 -14.12 18.55
N CYS A 225 4.70 -15.36 18.53
CA CYS A 225 5.78 -15.83 19.39
C CYS A 225 7.06 -15.96 18.58
N ALA A 226 8.16 -15.38 19.06
CA ALA A 226 9.46 -15.55 18.43
C ALA A 226 10.56 -15.86 19.45
N SER A 227 11.54 -16.68 19.06
CA SER A 227 12.75 -16.98 19.83
C SER A 227 14.02 -16.91 18.96
N THR A 228 15.16 -16.55 19.54
CA THR A 228 16.50 -16.78 18.95
C THR A 228 17.15 -18.06 19.46
N LEU A 229 16.49 -18.76 20.38
CA LEU A 229 16.93 -20.03 20.93
C LEU A 229 16.15 -21.16 20.26
N PRO A 230 16.82 -22.27 19.88
CA PRO A 230 16.16 -23.40 19.25
C PRO A 230 15.09 -23.98 20.17
N PRO A 231 13.85 -24.16 19.68
CA PRO A 231 12.77 -24.67 20.49
C PRO A 231 12.78 -26.19 20.57
N THR A 232 12.10 -26.73 21.58
CA THR A 232 11.86 -28.17 21.68
C THR A 232 10.84 -28.67 20.65
N LYS A 233 9.94 -27.81 20.18
CA LYS A 233 8.98 -28.07 19.10
C LYS A 233 8.90 -26.87 18.17
N LEU A 234 9.09 -27.10 16.87
CA LEU A 234 9.01 -26.06 15.85
C LEU A 234 7.56 -25.78 15.44
N VAL A 235 7.26 -24.51 15.17
CA VAL A 235 6.09 -24.13 14.35
C VAL A 235 6.60 -23.67 13.00
N TYR A 236 6.05 -24.24 11.95
CA TYR A 236 6.37 -23.90 10.58
C TYR A 236 5.45 -22.78 10.11
N PHE A 237 6.04 -21.67 9.67
CA PHE A 237 5.31 -20.55 9.06
C PHE A 237 5.22 -20.78 7.54
N GLY A 238 4.00 -20.73 7.00
CA GLY A 238 3.69 -21.01 5.60
C GLY A 238 3.15 -19.78 4.85
N GLY A 239 3.45 -18.58 5.34
CA GLY A 239 2.97 -17.32 4.77
C GLY A 239 1.61 -16.86 5.30
N GLY A 240 1.00 -15.92 4.59
CA GLY A 240 -0.32 -15.39 4.88
C GLY A 240 -0.93 -14.76 3.64
N PHE A 241 -2.26 -14.63 3.61
CA PHE A 241 -2.99 -14.08 2.47
C PHE A 241 -4.23 -13.31 2.91
N SER A 242 -4.81 -12.55 1.99
CA SER A 242 -6.10 -11.88 2.16
C SER A 242 -6.95 -11.95 0.89
N ALA A 243 -8.10 -11.28 0.89
CA ALA A 243 -8.89 -11.07 -0.32
C ALA A 243 -8.14 -10.29 -1.43
N ASP A 244 -7.09 -9.54 -1.10
CA ASP A 244 -6.34 -8.71 -2.08
C ASP A 244 -4.87 -9.11 -2.20
N ILE A 245 -4.39 -10.02 -1.35
CA ILE A 245 -2.98 -10.43 -1.30
C ILE A 245 -2.91 -11.95 -1.41
N ASN A 246 -2.16 -12.44 -2.39
CA ASN A 246 -1.83 -13.86 -2.49
C ASN A 246 -0.80 -14.26 -1.43
N ASN A 247 -0.85 -15.50 -0.98
CA ASN A 247 0.21 -16.05 -0.14
C ASN A 247 1.49 -16.15 -0.96
N PHE A 248 2.50 -15.36 -0.61
CA PHE A 248 3.79 -15.33 -1.31
C PHE A 248 4.50 -16.69 -1.37
N VAL A 249 4.17 -17.65 -0.49
CA VAL A 249 4.72 -19.01 -0.52
C VAL A 249 4.06 -19.88 -1.59
N THR A 250 2.75 -19.71 -1.84
CA THR A 250 1.97 -20.53 -2.79
C THR A 250 1.60 -19.80 -4.08
N ASN A 251 1.85 -18.49 -4.12
CA ASN A 251 1.33 -17.56 -5.12
C ASN A 251 -0.19 -17.69 -5.32
N ASN A 252 -0.94 -17.93 -4.24
CA ASN A 252 -2.39 -18.13 -4.29
C ASN A 252 -3.05 -17.79 -2.94
N ARG A 253 -4.38 -17.70 -2.88
CA ARG A 253 -5.15 -17.36 -1.67
C ARG A 253 -5.49 -18.59 -0.82
N TYR A 254 -4.49 -19.42 -0.56
CA TYR A 254 -4.63 -20.59 0.30
C TYR A 254 -3.30 -21.00 0.95
N CYS A 255 -3.41 -21.75 2.05
CA CYS A 255 -2.27 -22.41 2.69
C CYS A 255 -1.94 -23.73 2.01
N SER A 256 -0.65 -24.05 1.91
CA SER A 256 -0.20 -25.37 1.45
C SER A 256 -0.76 -26.52 2.29
N LYS A 257 -0.70 -27.74 1.74
CA LYS A 257 -1.07 -28.96 2.44
C LYS A 257 -0.33 -29.06 3.78
N ASN A 258 -1.04 -29.48 4.84
CA ASN A 258 -0.58 -29.60 6.23
C ASN A 258 -0.42 -28.28 7.00
N PHE A 259 -0.66 -27.12 6.40
CA PHE A 259 -0.76 -25.85 7.12
C PHE A 259 -2.21 -25.54 7.48
N LYS A 260 -2.45 -25.14 8.72
CA LYS A 260 -3.75 -24.69 9.21
C LYS A 260 -3.90 -23.20 8.91
N GLN A 261 -5.10 -22.82 8.47
CA GLN A 261 -5.49 -21.42 8.28
C GLN A 261 -5.91 -20.81 9.62
N LEU A 262 -5.20 -19.80 10.06
CA LEU A 262 -5.62 -18.92 11.15
C LEU A 262 -6.34 -17.72 10.57
N TYR A 263 -7.67 -17.70 10.73
CA TYR A 263 -8.51 -16.56 10.38
C TYR A 263 -8.34 -15.42 11.39
N LEU A 264 -7.99 -14.23 10.90
CA LEU A 264 -7.72 -13.06 11.74
C LEU A 264 -8.93 -12.14 11.89
N GLU A 265 -9.70 -11.91 10.81
CA GLU A 265 -10.72 -10.86 10.77
C GLU A 265 -11.69 -11.01 9.57
N LYS A 266 -12.78 -10.24 9.59
CA LYS A 266 -13.84 -10.12 8.57
C LYS A 266 -13.33 -9.80 7.15
N SER A 267 -12.12 -9.29 7.03
CA SER A 267 -11.45 -8.96 5.76
C SER A 267 -10.80 -10.16 5.05
N ASP A 268 -11.21 -11.39 5.38
CA ASP A 268 -10.67 -12.64 4.83
C ASP A 268 -9.15 -12.72 4.94
N ASN A 269 -8.62 -12.32 6.10
CA ASN A 269 -7.19 -12.32 6.41
C ASN A 269 -6.79 -13.64 7.08
N TYR A 270 -5.74 -14.28 6.56
CA TYR A 270 -5.29 -15.60 7.02
C TYR A 270 -3.78 -15.67 7.23
N ILE A 271 -3.36 -16.38 8.27
CA ILE A 271 -1.97 -16.82 8.49
C ILE A 271 -1.90 -18.34 8.36
N CYS A 272 -0.87 -18.85 7.69
CA CYS A 272 -0.62 -20.27 7.52
C CYS A 272 0.42 -20.75 8.52
N GLU A 273 0.02 -21.63 9.44
CA GLU A 273 0.94 -22.22 10.42
C GLU A 273 0.74 -23.74 10.54
N SER A 274 1.82 -24.47 10.83
CA SER A 274 1.78 -25.91 11.06
C SER A 274 2.65 -26.31 12.23
N ASP A 275 2.16 -27.24 13.05
CA ASP A 275 2.90 -27.90 14.11
C ASP A 275 3.25 -29.35 13.76
N ILE A 276 3.02 -29.74 12.50
CA ILE A 276 3.24 -31.09 11.97
C ILE A 276 4.55 -31.10 11.18
N GLU A 277 5.51 -31.89 11.63
CA GLU A 277 6.77 -32.07 10.92
C GLU A 277 6.63 -33.13 9.82
N THR A 278 6.53 -32.67 8.57
CA THR A 278 6.61 -33.51 7.37
C THR A 278 7.59 -32.90 6.38
N GLN A 279 8.11 -33.70 5.45
CA GLN A 279 8.99 -33.22 4.37
C GLN A 279 8.36 -32.06 3.58
N ASP A 280 7.06 -32.15 3.29
CA ASP A 280 6.32 -31.07 2.62
C ASP A 280 6.26 -29.80 3.47
N THR A 281 6.01 -29.93 4.77
CA THR A 281 5.92 -28.78 5.68
C THR A 281 7.27 -28.09 5.83
N ILE A 282 8.35 -28.85 5.99
CA ILE A 282 9.71 -28.31 6.05
C ILE A 282 10.06 -27.59 4.74
N ARG A 283 9.79 -28.23 3.60
CA ARG A 283 10.08 -27.66 2.28
C ARG A 283 9.36 -26.35 2.04
N LEU A 284 8.06 -26.29 2.37
CA LEU A 284 7.20 -25.13 2.12
C LEU A 284 7.23 -24.09 3.25
N SER A 285 7.85 -24.41 4.39
CA SER A 285 8.08 -23.43 5.45
C SER A 285 9.14 -22.40 5.03
N VAL A 286 8.90 -21.17 5.45
CA VAL A 286 9.82 -20.04 5.26
C VAL A 286 10.19 -19.46 6.62
N PRO A 287 11.41 -18.88 6.77
CA PRO A 287 11.81 -18.26 8.02
C PRO A 287 10.87 -17.10 8.39
N PHE A 288 10.71 -16.86 9.68
CA PHE A 288 9.90 -15.77 10.21
C PHE A 288 10.77 -14.86 11.09
N GLY A 289 11.03 -13.65 10.61
CA GLY A 289 11.83 -12.65 11.31
C GLY A 289 11.02 -11.67 12.17
N GLY A 290 9.70 -11.65 12.05
CA GLY A 290 8.82 -10.65 12.66
C GLY A 290 7.88 -10.02 11.64
N LEU A 291 7.12 -9.02 12.09
CA LEU A 291 6.15 -8.30 11.27
C LEU A 291 6.55 -6.82 11.12
N ILE A 292 6.15 -6.20 10.01
CA ILE A 292 6.15 -4.75 9.84
C ILE A 292 4.70 -4.30 9.76
N PHE A 293 4.32 -3.36 10.63
CA PHE A 293 2.98 -2.78 10.70
C PHE A 293 3.04 -1.27 10.91
N LYS A 294 2.31 -0.49 10.11
CA LYS A 294 2.37 0.98 10.11
C LYS A 294 3.82 1.50 10.04
N ASN A 295 4.62 0.88 9.17
CA ASN A 295 6.06 1.12 9.02
C ASN A 295 6.90 0.87 10.28
N ASN A 296 6.40 0.17 11.30
CA ASN A 296 7.18 -0.20 12.48
C ASN A 296 7.47 -1.70 12.48
N PHE A 297 8.73 -2.06 12.70
CA PHE A 297 9.11 -3.45 12.88
C PHE A 297 8.72 -3.93 14.29
N VAL A 298 8.13 -5.11 14.36
CA VAL A 298 7.71 -5.78 15.58
C VAL A 298 8.37 -7.16 15.58
N GLY A 299 9.29 -7.41 16.51
CA GLY A 299 10.03 -8.68 16.60
C GLY A 299 11.20 -8.65 17.60
N LEU A 300 12.04 -9.69 17.61
CA LEU A 300 13.08 -9.93 18.63
C LEU A 300 14.20 -8.88 18.71
N ASN A 301 14.44 -8.17 17.61
CA ASN A 301 15.40 -7.06 17.54
C ASN A 301 14.65 -5.77 17.28
N GLN A 302 13.82 -5.33 18.24
CA GLN A 302 13.22 -4.00 18.24
C GLN A 302 14.32 -2.95 18.33
N THR A 303 15.00 -2.70 17.22
CA THR A 303 15.58 -1.39 16.96
C THR A 303 14.42 -0.51 16.51
N THR A 304 14.48 0.79 16.77
CA THR A 304 13.50 1.79 16.30
C THR A 304 13.39 1.88 14.77
N THR A 305 13.95 0.93 14.04
CA THR A 305 14.10 0.94 12.59
C THR A 305 12.96 0.18 11.93
N GLN A 306 12.50 0.70 10.79
CA GLN A 306 11.43 0.14 9.96
C GLN A 306 11.92 -1.07 9.14
N ARG A 307 12.86 -1.85 9.69
CA ARG A 307 13.74 -2.77 8.96
C ARG A 307 13.46 -4.22 9.32
N CYS A 308 13.36 -5.06 8.29
CA CYS A 308 13.49 -6.50 8.47
C CYS A 308 14.91 -6.87 8.91
N PRO A 309 15.06 -7.86 9.81
CA PRO A 309 16.37 -8.38 10.16
C PRO A 309 17.21 -8.69 8.92
N SER A 310 18.52 -8.45 9.02
CA SER A 310 19.48 -8.70 7.94
C SER A 310 19.27 -10.10 7.31
N ASN A 311 19.32 -10.21 5.97
CA ASN A 311 18.94 -11.37 5.13
C ASN A 311 17.45 -11.66 4.91
N LEU A 312 16.54 -10.92 5.53
CA LEU A 312 15.11 -11.09 5.32
C LEU A 312 14.54 -9.94 4.51
N GLU A 313 13.65 -10.29 3.60
CA GLU A 313 12.87 -9.40 2.76
C GLU A 313 11.46 -9.24 3.33
N ARG A 314 10.76 -8.22 2.83
CA ARG A 314 9.40 -7.88 3.23
C ARG A 314 8.44 -8.55 2.27
N TYR A 315 7.54 -9.38 2.77
CA TYR A 315 6.45 -9.95 1.97
C TYR A 315 5.11 -9.51 2.53
N PRO A 316 4.20 -8.96 1.70
CA PRO A 316 2.85 -8.63 2.16
C PRO A 316 2.12 -9.93 2.53
N ILE A 317 1.39 -9.92 3.66
CA ILE A 317 0.63 -11.09 4.10
C ILE A 317 -0.87 -10.83 4.22
N PHE A 318 -1.29 -9.63 4.65
CA PHE A 318 -2.71 -9.27 4.70
C PHE A 318 -2.90 -7.76 4.87
N ILE A 319 -4.15 -7.30 4.72
CA ILE A 319 -4.54 -5.89 4.88
C ILE A 319 -5.46 -5.76 6.10
N THR A 320 -5.08 -4.95 7.07
CA THR A 320 -5.92 -4.63 8.23
C THR A 320 -7.17 -3.85 7.84
N GLN A 321 -8.16 -3.81 8.72
CA GLN A 321 -9.38 -3.00 8.52
C GLN A 321 -9.09 -1.52 8.22
N ASP A 322 -8.04 -0.96 8.84
CA ASP A 322 -7.55 0.40 8.60
C ASP A 322 -6.75 0.54 7.27
N LYS A 323 -6.87 -0.45 6.38
CA LYS A 323 -6.15 -0.63 5.11
C LYS A 323 -4.63 -0.49 5.20
N TYR A 324 -4.04 -0.83 6.35
CA TYR A 324 -2.58 -0.99 6.43
C TYR A 324 -2.22 -2.42 6.05
N THR A 325 -1.32 -2.55 5.08
CA THR A 325 -0.67 -3.83 4.76
C THR A 325 0.26 -4.22 5.90
N VAL A 326 0.09 -5.45 6.39
CA VAL A 326 1.05 -6.10 7.27
C VAL A 326 2.02 -6.86 6.39
N TYR A 327 3.31 -6.65 6.63
CA TYR A 327 4.37 -7.39 5.98
C TYR A 327 5.01 -8.35 6.97
N VAL A 328 5.42 -9.52 6.50
CA VAL A 328 6.32 -10.42 7.24
C VAL A 328 7.74 -10.21 6.75
N CYS A 329 8.69 -10.26 7.69
CA CYS A 329 10.10 -10.38 7.37
C CYS A 329 10.43 -11.86 7.17
N SER A 330 10.69 -12.27 5.94
CA SER A 330 10.91 -13.68 5.58
C SER A 330 11.92 -13.78 4.44
N LYS A 331 12.19 -14.98 3.94
CA LYS A 331 13.01 -15.21 2.75
C LYS A 331 12.40 -16.36 1.98
N LEU A 332 12.00 -16.10 0.73
CA LEU A 332 11.58 -17.18 -0.16
C LEU A 332 12.76 -18.07 -0.52
N LYS A 333 12.50 -19.37 -0.66
CA LYS A 333 13.53 -20.33 -1.12
C LYS A 333 13.79 -20.23 -2.62
N ASN A 334 12.86 -19.63 -3.37
CA ASN A 334 12.95 -19.41 -4.80
C ASN A 334 12.70 -17.91 -5.09
N ASP A 335 13.51 -17.33 -5.96
CA ASP A 335 13.52 -15.91 -6.36
C ASP A 335 12.27 -15.48 -7.16
N GLN A 336 11.07 -15.82 -6.70
CA GLN A 336 9.83 -15.31 -7.28
C GLN A 336 9.52 -13.95 -6.68
N TYR A 337 9.76 -12.91 -7.48
CA TYR A 337 9.50 -11.52 -7.12
C TYR A 337 8.12 -11.10 -7.59
N GLU A 338 7.33 -10.53 -6.69
CA GLU A 338 6.12 -9.79 -7.02
C GLU A 338 6.37 -8.32 -6.69
N VAL A 339 6.24 -7.45 -7.68
CA VAL A 339 6.37 -6.00 -7.50
C VAL A 339 5.18 -5.54 -6.65
N VAL A 340 5.45 -4.84 -5.55
CA VAL A 340 4.38 -4.28 -4.71
C VAL A 340 3.63 -3.23 -5.53
N LEU A 341 2.36 -3.52 -5.82
CA LEU A 341 1.48 -2.60 -6.54
C LEU A 341 1.20 -1.34 -5.70
N LEU A 342 1.03 -0.22 -6.39
CA LEU A 342 0.61 1.05 -5.79
C LEU A 342 -0.74 0.85 -5.07
N LYS A 343 -0.81 1.29 -3.82
CA LYS A 343 -2.04 1.27 -3.03
C LYS A 343 -2.82 2.55 -3.30
N GLU A 344 -4.01 2.38 -3.85
CA GLU A 344 -4.90 3.48 -4.19
C GLU A 344 -5.88 3.79 -3.04
N PRO A 345 -6.26 5.06 -2.83
CA PRO A 345 -7.34 5.43 -1.94
C PRO A 345 -8.71 4.97 -2.49
N PRO A 346 -9.76 4.82 -1.64
CA PRO A 346 -9.79 5.18 -0.22
C PRO A 346 -9.20 4.10 0.70
N PHE A 347 -8.41 4.53 1.69
CA PHE A 347 -7.82 3.66 2.71
C PHE A 347 -8.74 3.39 3.92
N ILE A 348 -9.98 3.86 3.88
CA ILE A 348 -10.96 3.65 4.94
C ILE A 348 -12.28 3.36 4.23
N ASP A 349 -12.88 2.21 4.53
CA ASP A 349 -14.23 1.91 4.02
C ASP A 349 -15.19 2.97 4.58
N LEU A 350 -16.12 3.45 3.74
CA LEU A 350 -17.12 4.41 4.19
C LEU A 350 -17.85 3.82 5.40
N LEU A 351 -17.69 4.46 6.55
CA LEU A 351 -18.40 4.07 7.77
C LEU A 351 -19.89 4.02 7.43
N PRO A 352 -20.61 2.92 7.77
CA PRO A 352 -22.04 2.86 7.55
C PRO A 352 -22.68 4.09 8.20
N ILE A 353 -23.37 4.90 7.39
CA ILE A 353 -24.03 6.12 7.84
C ILE A 353 -25.20 5.68 8.73
N PHE A 354 -24.99 5.71 10.04
CA PHE A 354 -26.08 5.55 10.99
C PHE A 354 -26.74 6.92 11.16
N ILE A 355 -27.82 7.13 10.39
CA ILE A 355 -28.76 8.21 10.68
C ILE A 355 -29.47 7.82 11.97
N GLU A 356 -28.99 8.36 13.10
CA GLU A 356 -29.75 8.31 14.34
C GLU A 356 -30.98 9.20 14.13
N TYR A 357 -32.11 8.59 13.75
CA TYR A 357 -33.39 9.27 13.74
C TYR A 357 -33.73 9.63 15.19
N LYS A 358 -33.28 10.80 15.66
CA LYS A 358 -33.89 11.44 16.82
C LYS A 358 -35.32 11.80 16.42
N THR A 359 -36.24 10.86 16.64
CA THR A 359 -37.67 11.15 16.69
C THR A 359 -37.87 12.08 17.88
N THR A 360 -37.90 13.38 17.59
CA THR A 360 -38.42 14.36 18.52
C THR A 360 -39.93 14.11 18.58
N SER A 361 -40.36 13.28 19.52
CA SER A 361 -41.77 13.20 19.90
C SER A 361 -42.14 14.55 20.50
N ILE A 362 -42.70 15.43 19.68
CA ILE A 362 -43.33 16.65 20.16
C ILE A 362 -44.57 16.20 20.93
N PRO A 363 -44.66 16.44 22.26
CA PRO A 363 -45.88 16.15 22.99
C PRO A 363 -46.96 17.11 22.52
N ILE A 364 -47.88 16.62 21.68
CA ILE A 364 -49.11 17.34 21.38
C ILE A 364 -49.97 17.26 22.65
N LYS A 365 -49.92 18.29 23.48
CA LYS A 365 -50.94 18.50 24.51
C LYS A 365 -52.25 18.81 23.80
N HIS A 366 -53.09 17.79 23.62
CA HIS A 366 -54.49 18.00 23.30
C HIS A 366 -55.15 18.72 24.48
N THR A 367 -55.33 20.03 24.33
CA THR A 367 -56.27 20.79 25.15
C THR A 367 -57.66 20.46 24.61
N THR A 368 -58.39 19.62 25.33
CA THR A 368 -59.81 19.37 25.10
C THR A 368 -60.58 20.63 25.45
N THR A 369 -60.82 21.48 24.45
CA THR A 369 -61.87 22.50 24.51
C THR A 369 -63.02 22.01 23.65
N THR A 370 -64.08 21.56 24.32
CA THR A 370 -65.38 21.30 23.72
C THR A 370 -65.95 22.60 23.16
N ILE A 371 -66.11 22.68 21.83
CA ILE A 371 -66.97 23.69 21.17
C ILE A 371 -67.80 22.96 20.11
N PRO A 372 -69.10 23.30 19.93
CA PRO A 372 -70.04 22.49 19.18
C PRO A 372 -69.81 22.55 17.67
N ILE A 373 -70.21 21.45 17.04
CA ILE A 373 -70.22 21.21 15.60
C ILE A 373 -71.03 22.29 14.88
N LYS A 374 -70.41 22.95 13.89
CA LYS A 374 -71.11 23.42 12.69
C LYS A 374 -70.24 23.17 11.47
N GLN A 375 -70.71 22.29 10.60
CA GLN A 375 -70.12 21.96 9.31
C GLN A 375 -70.20 23.18 8.38
N THR A 376 -69.11 23.54 7.71
CA THR A 376 -69.02 23.59 6.23
C THR A 376 -67.65 24.08 5.72
N THR A 377 -67.22 23.42 4.63
CA THR A 377 -66.42 23.90 3.49
C THR A 377 -64.90 24.15 3.60
N THR A 378 -64.23 23.44 2.69
CA THR A 378 -62.84 23.38 2.23
C THR A 378 -62.23 24.71 1.76
N ILE A 379 -61.02 25.06 2.21
CA ILE A 379 -60.05 25.97 1.55
C ILE A 379 -58.61 25.53 1.93
N PRO A 380 -57.62 25.56 1.01
CA PRO A 380 -56.32 24.90 1.16
C PRO A 380 -55.32 25.67 2.05
N ILE A 381 -54.53 24.93 2.83
CA ILE A 381 -53.43 25.47 3.63
C ILE A 381 -52.18 25.59 2.75
N LYS A 382 -51.78 26.83 2.44
CA LYS A 382 -50.42 27.18 2.04
C LYS A 382 -49.48 26.91 3.22
N TYR A 383 -48.53 25.99 3.05
CA TYR A 383 -47.37 25.90 3.93
C TYR A 383 -46.36 26.98 3.54
N THR A 384 -46.26 28.02 4.35
CA THR A 384 -45.03 28.79 4.52
C THR A 384 -44.49 28.47 5.90
N LYS A 385 -43.32 27.85 5.97
CA LYS A 385 -42.56 27.76 7.21
C LYS A 385 -41.08 27.93 6.93
N SER A 386 -40.64 29.17 7.13
CA SER A 386 -39.27 29.50 7.49
C SER A 386 -38.83 28.64 8.67
N ILE A 387 -37.75 27.89 8.49
CA ILE A 387 -37.08 27.16 9.57
C ILE A 387 -36.11 28.16 10.25
N PRO A 388 -36.13 28.31 11.59
CA PRO A 388 -35.16 29.13 12.29
C PRO A 388 -33.78 28.47 12.24
N SER A 389 -32.78 29.20 11.76
CA SER A 389 -31.37 28.83 11.89
C SER A 389 -30.95 29.00 13.35
N ASN A 390 -30.67 27.90 14.06
CA ASN A 390 -29.68 27.93 15.12
C ASN A 390 -29.16 26.51 15.45
N ASN A 391 -27.84 26.38 15.39
CA ASN A 391 -26.99 25.31 15.92
C ASN A 391 -26.98 23.90 15.31
N THR A 392 -27.70 23.61 14.23
CA THR A 392 -27.48 22.36 13.47
C THR A 392 -26.32 22.43 12.48
N ASN A 393 -25.87 23.63 12.09
CA ASN A 393 -24.96 23.81 10.95
C ASN A 393 -23.53 23.25 11.11
N LYS A 394 -23.00 23.08 12.33
CA LYS A 394 -21.60 22.64 12.48
C LYS A 394 -21.41 21.16 12.14
N LEU A 395 -22.35 20.30 12.51
CA LEU A 395 -22.25 18.86 12.28
C LEU A 395 -22.65 18.49 10.84
N THR A 396 -23.69 19.14 10.29
CA THR A 396 -24.07 18.97 8.88
C THR A 396 -23.01 19.55 7.94
N ASN A 397 -22.36 20.67 8.27
CA ASN A 397 -21.26 21.18 7.45
C ASN A 397 -20.06 20.23 7.48
N LEU A 398 -19.63 19.72 8.64
CA LEU A 398 -18.52 18.75 8.69
C LEU A 398 -18.81 17.47 7.90
N PHE A 399 -20.07 17.04 7.91
CA PHE A 399 -20.56 15.87 7.19
C PHE A 399 -20.62 16.10 5.67
N LEU A 400 -21.16 17.25 5.24
CA LEU A 400 -21.22 17.63 3.83
C LEU A 400 -19.79 17.85 3.28
N THR A 401 -18.90 18.44 4.07
CA THR A 401 -17.49 18.60 3.72
C THR A 401 -16.80 17.26 3.53
N LYS A 402 -17.03 16.26 4.38
CA LYS A 402 -16.47 14.91 4.19
C LYS A 402 -17.01 14.22 2.93
N ILE A 403 -18.29 14.39 2.61
CA ILE A 403 -18.88 13.80 1.40
C ILE A 403 -18.33 14.48 0.15
N ILE A 404 -18.32 15.81 0.11
CA ILE A 404 -17.77 16.59 -1.00
C ILE A 404 -16.29 16.26 -1.18
N LEU A 405 -15.51 16.14 -0.11
CA LEU A 405 -14.09 15.80 -0.19
C LEU A 405 -13.86 14.39 -0.75
N ASN A 406 -14.65 13.39 -0.31
CA ASN A 406 -14.55 12.03 -0.87
C ASN A 406 -14.95 11.99 -2.36
N VAL A 407 -15.96 12.77 -2.77
CA VAL A 407 -16.37 12.86 -4.18
C VAL A 407 -15.32 13.60 -5.02
N LEU A 408 -14.71 14.66 -4.49
CA LEU A 408 -13.64 15.40 -5.16
C LEU A 408 -12.37 14.54 -5.32
N ILE A 409 -12.02 13.76 -4.29
CA ILE A 409 -10.90 12.81 -4.33
C ILE A 409 -11.14 11.76 -5.42
N ILE A 410 -12.35 11.21 -5.53
CA ILE A 410 -12.69 10.29 -6.62
C ILE A 410 -12.57 10.99 -7.99
N PHE A 411 -12.94 12.27 -8.11
CA PHE A 411 -12.86 12.96 -9.40
C PHE A 411 -11.44 13.32 -9.83
N VAL A 412 -10.54 13.59 -8.87
CA VAL A 412 -9.15 14.01 -9.12
C VAL A 412 -8.20 12.83 -9.32
N PHE A 413 -8.48 11.67 -8.72
CA PHE A 413 -7.62 10.48 -8.88
C PHE A 413 -8.02 9.57 -10.06
N PHE A 414 -9.23 9.74 -10.63
CA PHE A 414 -9.74 8.88 -11.70
C PHE A 414 -9.95 9.58 -13.06
N ASN A 415 -9.49 10.82 -13.21
CA ASN A 415 -9.25 11.48 -14.51
C ASN A 415 -7.76 11.80 -14.63
#